data_AF-A0A8S0ZKM6-F1
#
_entry.id   AF-A0A8S0ZKM6-F1
#
_cell.length_a   1.000
_cell.length_b   1.000
_cell.length_c   1.000
_cell.angle_alpha   90.00
_cell.angle_beta   90.00
_cell.angle_gamma   90.00
#
_symmetry.space_group_name_H-M   'P 1'
#
loop_
_entity.id
_entity.type
_entity.pdbx_description
1 polymer ?
#
loop_
_entity_poly.entity_id
_entity_poly.type
_entity_poly.pdbx_seq_one_letter_code
_entity_poly.pdbx_strand_id
1 'polypeptide(L)'
;MTEQEKVDPQLETFILSETQKQRFQVLVHGLTDTCWDTCMGHPTNRLGSKTEVCIMNCVERFIDATTFITKRLMNTTKYRSEAPLEFQ
;
A
#
# COMPACT_ATOMS: atom_id res chain seq x y z
N MET A 1 40.66 -13.73 -0.68
CA MET A 1 39.96 -12.48 -1.04
C MET A 1 38.50 -12.65 -0.63
N THR A 2 38.14 -12.15 0.55
CA THR A 2 36.75 -11.97 0.97
C THR A 2 36.68 -10.59 1.58
N GLU A 3 36.48 -9.57 0.74
CA GLU A 3 36.10 -8.25 1.23
C GLU A 3 34.67 -8.36 1.76
N GLN A 4 34.52 -8.27 3.08
CA GLN A 4 33.23 -7.96 3.70
C GLN A 4 32.92 -6.51 3.35
N GLU A 5 32.08 -6.33 2.34
CA GLU A 5 31.49 -5.04 2.01
C GLU A 5 30.62 -4.59 3.20
N LYS A 6 31.19 -3.77 4.08
CA LYS A 6 30.42 -3.05 5.08
C LYS A 6 29.56 -2.05 4.33
N VAL A 7 28.28 -2.38 4.15
CA VAL A 7 27.29 -1.43 3.64
C VAL A 7 27.36 -0.16 4.47
N ASP A 8 27.53 0.98 3.82
CA ASP A 8 27.58 2.28 4.47
C ASP A 8 26.25 2.51 5.23
N PRO A 9 26.27 2.81 6.54
CA PRO A 9 25.05 3.03 7.32
C PRO A 9 24.17 4.17 6.78
N GLN A 10 24.76 5.14 6.08
CA GLN A 10 24.01 6.18 5.37
C GLN A 10 23.26 5.61 4.16
N LEU A 11 23.89 4.70 3.42
CA LEU A 11 23.28 4.02 2.28
C LEU A 11 22.15 3.08 2.74
N GLU A 12 22.33 2.35 3.83
CA GLU A 12 21.27 1.51 4.42
C GLU A 12 20.04 2.34 4.77
N THR A 13 20.24 3.46 5.47
CA THR A 13 19.15 4.37 5.83
C THR A 13 18.44 4.94 4.60
N PHE A 14 19.22 5.32 3.58
CA PHE A 14 18.69 5.79 2.31
C PHE A 14 17.80 4.73 1.64
N ILE A 15 18.30 3.50 1.49
CA ILE A 15 17.56 2.38 0.88
C ILE A 15 16.25 2.13 1.62
N LEU A 16 16.25 2.11 2.96
CA LEU A 16 15.03 1.91 3.75
C LEU A 16 14.00 3.01 3.47
N SER A 17 14.44 4.27 3.43
CA SER A 17 13.55 5.41 3.15
C SER A 17 12.96 5.38 1.74
N GLU A 18 13.77 5.05 0.73
CA GLU A 18 13.33 4.98 -0.66
C GLU A 18 12.42 3.78 -0.90
N THR A 19 12.70 2.65 -0.25
CA THR A 19 11.82 1.48 -0.27
C THR A 19 10.45 1.81 0.32
N GLN A 20 10.40 2.54 1.44
CA GLN A 20 9.13 2.97 2.02
C GLN A 20 8.36 3.91 1.08
N LYS A 21 9.04 4.87 0.45
CA LYS A 21 8.44 5.76 -0.55
C LYS A 21 7.89 4.98 -1.74
N GLN A 22 8.66 4.03 -2.28
CA GLN A 22 8.23 3.19 -3.40
C GLN A 22 6.97 2.40 -3.04
N ARG A 23 6.93 1.74 -1.87
CA ARG A 23 5.75 1.02 -1.39
C ARG A 23 4.53 1.93 -1.26
N PHE A 24 4.73 3.16 -0.76
CA PHE A 24 3.66 4.15 -0.71
C PHE A 24 3.15 4.53 -2.11
N GLN A 25 4.04 4.74 -3.08
CA GLN A 25 3.63 5.04 -4.46
C GLN A 25 2.83 3.90 -5.07
N VAL A 26 3.25 2.64 -4.87
CA VAL A 26 2.51 1.46 -5.33
C VAL A 26 1.12 1.41 -4.72
N LEU A 27 0.99 1.69 -3.42
CA LEU A 27 -0.31 1.75 -2.75
C LEU A 27 -1.20 2.87 -3.32
N VAL A 28 -0.64 4.06 -3.53
CA VAL A 28 -1.36 5.21 -4.11
C VAL A 28 -1.86 4.89 -5.51
N HIS A 29 -1.02 4.29 -6.36
CA HIS A 29 -1.42 3.86 -7.70
C HIS A 29 -2.53 2.80 -7.65
N GLY A 30 -2.40 1.77 -6.81
CA GLY A 30 -3.43 0.74 -6.68
C GLY A 30 -4.78 1.29 -6.16
N LEU A 31 -4.75 2.22 -5.21
CA LEU A 31 -5.95 2.93 -4.74
C LEU A 31 -6.55 3.81 -5.83
N THR A 32 -5.71 4.50 -6.60
CA THR A 32 -6.14 5.36 -7.71
C THR A 32 -6.87 4.53 -8.75
N ASP A 33 -6.29 3.42 -9.22
CA ASP A 33 -6.90 2.56 -10.23
C ASP A 33 -8.24 1.99 -9.73
N THR A 34 -8.25 1.43 -8.52
CA THR A 34 -9.46 0.81 -7.94
C THR A 34 -10.58 1.82 -7.76
N CYS A 35 -10.27 2.99 -7.18
CA CYS A 35 -11.28 4.01 -6.92
C CYS A 35 -11.68 4.77 -8.17
N TRP A 36 -10.79 4.86 -9.16
CA TRP A 36 -11.13 5.37 -10.48
C TRP A 36 -12.20 4.50 -11.12
N ASP A 37 -11.96 3.19 -11.25
CA ASP A 37 -12.93 2.25 -11.85
C ASP A 37 -14.25 2.19 -11.08
N THR A 38 -14.21 2.37 -9.77
CA THR A 38 -15.41 2.31 -8.90
C THR A 38 -16.26 3.58 -8.97
N CYS A 39 -15.64 4.76 -9.00
CA CYS A 39 -16.32 6.03 -8.78
C CYS A 39 -16.41 6.93 -10.01
N MET A 40 -15.51 6.79 -10.98
CA MET A 40 -15.53 7.63 -12.17
C MET A 40 -16.48 7.09 -13.22
N GLY A 41 -17.44 7.95 -13.61
CA GLY A 41 -18.22 7.76 -14.82
C GLY A 41 -17.57 8.49 -16.00
N HIS A 42 -18.31 9.41 -16.62
CA HIS A 42 -17.76 10.24 -17.69
C HIS A 42 -16.85 11.34 -17.14
N PRO A 43 -15.57 11.37 -17.53
CA PRO A 43 -14.65 12.42 -17.09
C PRO A 43 -15.07 13.77 -17.70
N THR A 44 -15.02 14.81 -16.88
CA THR A 44 -15.22 16.21 -17.31
C THR A 44 -14.06 17.06 -16.78
N ASN A 45 -14.09 18.36 -17.05
CA ASN A 45 -13.03 19.31 -16.68
C ASN A 45 -12.84 19.45 -15.16
N ARG A 46 -13.80 18.97 -14.35
CA ARG A 46 -13.76 18.98 -12.88
C ARG A 46 -14.45 17.73 -12.33
N LEU A 47 -14.04 17.31 -11.13
CA LEU A 47 -14.79 16.30 -10.39
C LEU A 47 -16.10 16.91 -9.90
N GLY A 48 -17.21 16.20 -10.09
CA GLY A 48 -18.49 16.58 -9.49
C GLY A 48 -18.51 16.19 -8.02
N SER A 49 -19.25 16.93 -7.18
CA SER A 49 -19.33 16.67 -5.74
C SER A 49 -19.65 15.21 -5.37
N LYS A 50 -20.51 14.53 -6.14
CA LYS A 50 -20.82 13.10 -5.93
C LYS A 50 -19.59 12.20 -6.14
N THR A 51 -18.79 12.50 -7.16
CA THR A 51 -17.59 11.75 -7.49
C THR A 51 -16.49 12.00 -6.47
N GLU A 52 -16.31 13.25 -6.01
CA GLU A 52 -15.37 13.59 -4.94
C GLU A 52 -15.69 12.81 -3.65
N VAL A 53 -16.96 12.81 -3.23
CA VAL A 53 -17.43 12.07 -2.06
C VAL A 53 -17.26 10.56 -2.26
N CYS A 54 -17.53 10.04 -3.46
CA CYS A 54 -17.31 8.63 -3.77
C CYS A 54 -15.84 8.24 -3.61
N ILE A 55 -14.91 9.00 -4.20
CA ILE A 55 -13.48 8.71 -4.13
C ILE A 55 -12.97 8.75 -2.69
N MET A 56 -13.38 9.77 -1.90
CA MET A 56 -13.06 9.83 -0.47
C MET A 56 -13.51 8.57 0.28
N ASN A 57 -14.77 8.20 0.13
CA ASN A 57 -15.32 7.02 0.77
C ASN A 57 -14.64 5.73 0.27
N CYS A 58 -14.35 5.62 -1.02
CA CYS A 58 -13.69 4.46 -1.61
C CYS A 58 -12.33 4.22 -0.96
N VAL A 59 -11.48 5.26 -0.86
CA VAL A 59 -10.16 5.16 -0.24
C VAL A 59 -10.26 4.76 1.23
N GLU A 60 -11.14 5.44 2.01
CA GLU A 60 -11.35 5.11 3.42
C GLU A 60 -11.82 3.66 3.62
N ARG A 61 -12.82 3.23 2.84
CA ARG A 61 -13.36 1.86 2.92
C ARG A 61 -12.32 0.81 2.52
N PHE A 62 -11.49 1.09 1.51
CA PHE A 62 -10.44 0.18 1.08
C PHE A 62 -9.39 -0.05 2.18
N ILE A 63 -8.95 1.04 2.83
CA ILE A 63 -7.98 0.96 3.93
C ILE A 63 -8.58 0.24 5.13
N ASP A 64 -9.83 0.54 5.49
CA ASP A 64 -10.57 -0.14 6.56
C ASP A 64 -10.67 -1.65 6.30
N ALA A 65 -11.09 -2.04 5.10
CA ALA A 65 -11.26 -3.44 4.71
C ALA A 65 -9.92 -4.18 4.70
N THR A 66 -8.88 -3.59 4.11
CA THR A 66 -7.54 -4.18 4.06
C THR A 66 -6.98 -4.37 5.47
N THR A 67 -7.14 -3.38 6.34
CA THR A 67 -6.70 -3.46 7.74
C THR A 67 -7.45 -4.55 8.49
N PHE A 68 -8.77 -4.64 8.30
CA PHE A 68 -9.59 -5.70 8.91
C PHE A 68 -9.15 -7.10 8.47
N ILE A 69 -8.97 -7.30 7.16
CA ILE A 69 -8.53 -8.57 6.59
C ILE A 69 -7.13 -8.94 7.13
N THR A 70 -6.16 -8.02 7.06
CA THR A 70 -4.80 -8.25 7.55
C THR A 70 -4.77 -8.59 9.04
N LYS A 71 -5.51 -7.85 9.88
CA LYS A 71 -5.63 -8.15 11.31
C LYS A 71 -6.21 -9.55 11.55
N ARG A 72 -7.24 -9.93 10.80
CA ARG A 72 -7.84 -11.27 10.90
C ARG A 72 -6.86 -12.35 10.47
N LEU A 73 -6.18 -12.16 9.33
CA LEU A 73 -5.18 -13.10 8.83
C LEU A 73 -4.06 -13.29 9.86
N MET A 74 -3.48 -12.20 10.39
CA MET A 74 -2.48 -12.24 11.45
C MET A 74 -2.94 -12.98 12.70
N ASN A 75 -4.20 -12.78 13.12
CA ASN A 75 -4.76 -13.48 14.27
C ASN A 75 -4.98 -14.98 13.99
N THR A 76 -5.35 -15.35 12.77
CA THR A 76 -5.49 -16.75 12.36
C THR A 76 -4.15 -17.45 12.13
N THR A 77 -3.13 -16.73 11.61
CA THR A 77 -1.78 -17.25 11.37
C THR A 77 -0.93 -17.25 12.63
N LYS A 78 -1.28 -16.50 13.69
CA LYS A 78 -0.66 -16.64 15.03
C LYS A 78 -0.78 -18.07 15.59
N TYR A 79 -1.72 -18.87 15.10
CA TYR A 79 -1.85 -20.31 15.42
C TYR A 79 -1.03 -21.23 14.50
N ARG A 80 -0.32 -20.67 13.52
CA ARG A 80 0.57 -21.37 12.59
C ARG A 80 1.94 -20.68 12.66
N SER A 81 2.70 -21.00 13.70
CA SER A 81 4.12 -20.65 13.78
C SER A 81 4.84 -21.04 12.47
N GLU A 82 5.68 -20.13 11.97
CA GLU A 82 6.63 -20.32 10.87
C GLU A 82 6.05 -20.35 9.43
N ALA A 83 5.71 -19.18 8.91
CA ALA A 83 5.95 -18.88 7.49
C ALA A 83 6.05 -17.35 7.31
N PRO A 84 7.22 -16.81 6.90
CA PRO A 84 7.31 -15.42 6.48
C PRO A 84 6.46 -15.25 5.22
N LEU A 85 5.38 -14.48 5.31
CA LEU A 85 4.70 -13.97 4.12
C LEU A 85 5.60 -12.88 3.53
N GLU A 86 6.48 -13.26 2.61
CA GLU A 86 7.06 -12.32 1.67
C GLU A 86 5.92 -11.81 0.77
N PHE A 87 5.58 -10.54 0.93
CA PHE A 87 4.77 -9.80 -0.01
C PHE A 87 5.74 -8.99 -0.86
N GLN A 88 5.95 -9.44 -2.10
CA GLN A 88 6.78 -8.78 -3.09
C GLN A 88 6.01 -7.63 -3.77
#